data_AF-A0A2B7ZYW6-F1
#
_entry.id   AF-A0A2B7ZYW6-F1
#
_cell.length_a   1.000
_cell.length_b   1.000
_cell.length_c   1.000
_cell.angle_alpha   90.00
_cell.angle_beta   90.00
_cell.angle_gamma   90.00
#
_symmetry.space_group_name_H-M   'P 1'
#
loop_
_entity.id
_entity.type
_entity.pdbx_description
1 polymer ?
#
loop_
_entity_poly.entity_id
_entity_poly.type
_entity_poly.pdbx_seq_one_letter_code
_entity_poly.pdbx_strand_id
1 'polypeptide(L)' 'MTKDNDFDAIVVGSGITGGWAAKELCEKGLKVLLLERGRDVPHGSGYKYAMKFPYGVPNRGRATLEMI' A
#
# COMPACT_ATOMS: atom_id res chain seq x y z
N MET A 1 -30.52 -0.59 -1.12
CA MET A 1 -29.80 -1.74 -0.55
C MET A 1 -28.50 -1.22 0.03
N THR A 2 -28.46 -1.00 1.34
CA THR A 2 -27.20 -0.79 2.07
C THR A 2 -26.43 -2.10 1.99
N LYS A 3 -25.26 -2.10 1.34
CA LYS A 3 -24.33 -3.22 1.44
C LYS A 3 -23.73 -3.15 2.84
N ASP A 4 -24.06 -4.11 3.69
CA ASP A 4 -23.41 -4.26 4.99
C ASP A 4 -21.93 -4.58 4.75
N ASN A 5 -21.10 -3.55 4.88
CA ASN A 5 -19.65 -3.62 4.72
C ASN A 5 -19.05 -4.09 6.06
N ASP A 6 -19.44 -5.30 6.48
CA ASP A 6 -18.94 -5.89 7.71
C ASP A 6 -17.54 -6.43 7.48
N PHE A 7 -16.57 -5.97 8.27
CA PHE A 7 -15.20 -6.46 8.29
C PHE A 7 -14.81 -6.66 9.75
N ASP A 8 -14.07 -7.74 10.03
CA ASP A 8 -13.57 -7.99 11.39
C ASP A 8 -12.39 -7.07 11.72
N ALA A 9 -11.64 -6.64 10.69
CA ALA A 9 -10.54 -5.70 10.82
C ALA A 9 -10.39 -4.82 9.57
N ILE A 10 -9.96 -3.57 9.78
CA ILE A 10 -9.57 -2.65 8.72
C ILE A 10 -8.10 -2.30 8.91
N VAL A 11 -7.29 -2.51 7.88
CA VAL A 11 -5.89 -2.13 7.82
C VAL A 11 -5.75 -0.94 6.89
N VAL A 12 -5.16 0.16 7.40
CA VAL A 12 -4.93 1.38 6.62
C VAL A 12 -3.43 1.49 6.31
N GLY A 13 -3.11 1.38 5.03
CA GLY A 13 -1.77 1.33 4.45
C GLY A 13 -1.37 -0.09 4.04
N SER A 14 -1.03 -0.31 2.77
CA SER A 14 -0.51 -1.57 2.24
C SER A 14 1.02 -1.59 2.16
N GLY A 15 1.69 -0.75 2.95
CA GLY A 15 3.14 -0.78 3.13
C GLY A 15 3.63 -2.09 3.73
N ILE A 16 4.94 -2.20 3.98
CA ILE A 16 5.58 -3.45 4.42
C ILE A 16 4.89 -4.10 5.63
N THR A 17 4.57 -3.32 6.66
CA THR A 17 3.94 -3.82 7.88
C THR A 17 2.45 -4.03 7.72
N GLY A 18 1.75 -3.14 7.01
CA GLY A 18 0.30 -3.24 6.82
C GLY A 18 -0.10 -4.44 5.97
N GLY A 19 0.66 -4.75 4.92
CA GLY A 19 0.48 -5.99 4.16
C GLY A 19 0.69 -7.24 5.00
N TRP A 20 1.70 -7.23 5.88
CA TRP A 20 1.97 -8.37 6.77
C TRP A 20 0.88 -8.56 7.83
N ALA A 21 0.42 -7.47 8.44
CA ALA A 21 -0.72 -7.50 9.37
C ALA A 21 -1.99 -8.02 8.68
N ALA A 22 -2.30 -7.53 7.47
CA ALA A 22 -3.46 -7.98 6.71
C ALA A 22 -3.38 -9.48 6.38
N LYS A 23 -2.21 -9.98 5.97
CA LYS A 23 -1.99 -11.41 5.73
C LYS A 23 -2.23 -12.25 6.98
N GLU A 24 -1.59 -11.91 8.09
CA GLU A 24 -1.71 -12.66 9.35
C GLU A 24 -3.16 -12.71 9.85
N LEU A 25 -3.92 -11.62 9.67
CA LEU A 25 -5.34 -11.58 10.03
C LEU A 25 -6.19 -12.45 9.08
N CYS A 26 -5.95 -12.37 7.77
CA CYS A 26 -6.63 -13.22 6.79
C CYS A 26 -6.34 -14.71 6.99
N GLU A 27 -5.10 -15.09 7.32
CA GLU A 27 -4.73 -16.49 7.61
C GLU A 27 -5.41 -17.05 8.86
N LYS A 28 -5.85 -16.18 9.77
CA LYS A 28 -6.68 -16.53 10.94
C LYS A 28 -8.18 -16.61 10.62
N GLY A 29 -8.56 -16.42 9.36
CA GLY A 29 -9.95 -16.53 8.90
C GLY A 29 -10.78 -15.25 9.04
N LEU A 30 -10.16 -14.11 9.36
CA LEU A 30 -10.85 -12.83 9.49
C LEU A 30 -11.14 -12.21 8.12
N LYS A 31 -12.29 -11.55 7.98
CA LYS A 31 -12.64 -10.72 6.82
C LYS A 31 -12.00 -9.34 6.98
N VAL A 32 -10.91 -9.10 6.25
CA VAL A 32 -10.10 -7.89 6.39
C VAL A 32 -10.31 -6.94 5.20
N LEU A 33 -10.51 -5.65 5.48
CA LEU A 33 -10.41 -4.57 4.48
C LEU A 33 -9.02 -3.94 4.55
N LEU A 34 -8.32 -3.86 3.42
CA LEU A 34 -7.04 -3.15 3.30
C LEU A 34 -7.24 -1.90 2.42
N LEU A 35 -6.89 -0.72 2.94
CA LEU A 35 -6.98 0.55 2.21
C LEU A 35 -5.57 1.12 2.01
N GLU A 36 -5.27 1.65 0.82
CA GLU A 36 -4.01 2.33 0.52
C GLU A 36 -4.30 3.62 -0.25
N ARG A 37 -3.54 4.68 0.03
CA ARG A 37 -3.63 5.96 -0.69
C ARG A 37 -3.07 5.84 -2.11
N GLY A 38 -2.02 5.05 -2.28
CA GLY A 38 -1.36 4.80 -3.55
C GLY A 38 -2.22 4.06 -4.59
N ARG A 39 -1.77 4.11 -5.85
CA ARG A 39 -2.32 3.28 -6.93
C ARG A 39 -1.97 1.81 -6.74
N ASP A 40 -2.74 0.91 -7.32
CA ASP A 40 -2.39 -0.50 -7.36
C ASP A 40 -1.07 -0.73 -8.14
N VAL A 41 -0.14 -1.44 -7.52
CA VAL A 41 1.18 -1.77 -8.08
C VAL A 41 1.44 -3.25 -7.81
N PRO A 42 1.27 -4.13 -8.81
CA PRO A 42 1.45 -5.57 -8.61
C PRO A 42 2.91 -5.92 -8.31
N HIS A 43 3.13 -6.90 -7.43
CA HIS A 43 4.49 -7.32 -7.10
C HIS A 43 5.27 -7.76 -8.34
N GLY A 44 6.50 -7.27 -8.47
CA GLY A 44 7.37 -7.55 -9.62
C GLY A 44 7.08 -6.73 -10.89
N SER A 45 6.05 -5.88 -10.88
CA SER A 45 5.71 -5.01 -12.03
C SER A 45 5.39 -3.58 -11.58
N GLY A 46 5.45 -2.61 -12.50
CA GLY A 46 5.07 -1.22 -12.19
C GLY A 46 6.03 -0.45 -11.27
N TYR A 47 7.13 -1.06 -10.82
CA TYR A 47 8.19 -0.42 -10.03
C TYR A 47 9.03 0.55 -10.88
N LYS A 48 8.53 1.78 -11.03
CA LYS A 48 9.12 2.83 -11.90
C LYS A 48 10.59 3.18 -11.57
N TYR A 49 11.01 3.00 -10.32
CA TYR A 49 12.31 3.47 -9.82
C TYR A 49 13.17 2.39 -9.14
N ALA A 50 12.70 1.14 -9.03
CA ALA A 50 13.37 0.12 -8.20
C ALA A 50 14.82 -0.17 -8.63
N MET A 51 15.12 -0.09 -9.94
CA MET A 51 16.47 -0.34 -10.48
C MET A 51 17.23 0.94 -10.88
N LYS A 52 16.69 2.12 -10.55
CA LYS A 52 17.34 3.39 -10.91
C LYS A 52 18.26 3.84 -9.79
N PHE A 53 19.43 4.34 -10.17
CA PHE A 53 20.30 5.06 -9.23
C PHE A 53 19.62 6.32 -8.69
N PRO A 54 20.00 6.82 -7.50
CA PRO A 54 19.38 7.98 -6.88
C PRO A 54 19.33 9.24 -7.76
N TYR A 55 20.35 9.46 -8.60
CA TYR A 55 20.41 10.58 -9.55
C TYR A 55 19.46 10.42 -10.76
N GLY A 56 18.94 9.22 -11.01
CA GLY A 56 17.92 8.93 -12.04
C GLY A 56 16.48 9.07 -11.55
N VAL A 57 16.28 9.48 -10.29
CA VAL A 57 14.96 9.71 -9.68
C VAL A 57 14.74 11.21 -9.53
N PRO A 58 13.60 11.77 -9.99
CA PRO A 58 13.28 13.18 -9.78
C PRO A 58 13.40 13.58 -8.31
N ASN A 59 14.03 14.72 -8.05
CA ASN A 59 14.30 15.23 -6.70
C ASN A 59 14.99 14.22 -5.76
N ARG A 60 15.68 13.21 -6.31
CA ARG A 60 16.26 12.08 -5.57
C ARG A 60 15.25 11.39 -4.63
N GLY A 61 13.97 11.39 -5.02
CA GLY A 61 12.87 10.83 -4.22
C GLY A 61 12.42 11.68 -3.03
N ARG A 62 12.90 12.92 -2.88
CA ARG A 62 12.45 13.85 -1.84
C ARG A 62 11.15 14.54 -2.24
N ALA A 63 10.29 14.83 -1.26
CA ALA A 63 9.13 15.68 -1.45
C ALA A 63 9.55 17.08 -1.91
N THR A 64 8.80 17.66 -2.84
CA THR A 64 8.96 19.07 -3.22
C THR A 64 8.28 19.97 -2.18
N LEU A 65 8.65 21.25 -2.18
CA LEU A 65 7.96 22.27 -1.37
C LEU A 65 6.48 22.40 -1.73
N GLU A 66 6.08 22.07 -2.96
CA GLU A 66 4.67 22.07 -3.39
C GLU A 66 3.86 20.85 -2.88
N MET A 67 4.54 19.79 -2.40
CA MET A 67 3.91 18.57 -1.89
C MET A 67 3.66 18.59 -0.38
N ILE A 68 4.12 19.64 0.32
CA ILE A 68 3.96 19.89 1.76
C ILE A 68 2.86 20.94 1.92
#